data_AF-A0A238VK10-F1
#
_entry.id   AF-A0A238VK10-F1
#
_cell.length_a   1.000
_cell.length_b   1.000
_cell.length_c   1.000
_cell.angle_alpha   90.00
_cell.angle_beta   90.00
_cell.angle_gamma   90.00
#
_symmetry.space_group_name_H-M   'P 1'
#
loop_
_entity.id
_entity.type
_entity.pdbx_description
1 polymer ?
#
loop_
_entity_poly.entity_id
_entity_poly.type
_entity_poly.pdbx_seq_one_letter_code
_entity_poly.pdbx_strand_id
1 'polypeptide(L)'
;MASLRRLAWMCRNLAKQHVDDPDVPAAPDGADGYAQWTQIALILFRVELEKSLRETEDYLNEMPGVLAVFDLDEAPHYSSFCRWENEYRMRELRRLLRA
;
A
#
# COMPACT_ATOMS: atom_id res chain seq x y z
N MET A 1 -6.44 19.75 -1.03
CA MET A 1 -5.25 19.27 -0.29
C MET A 1 -5.58 18.55 1.01
N ALA A 2 -6.52 19.02 1.85
CA ALA A 2 -6.92 18.32 3.09
C ALA A 2 -7.59 16.93 2.91
N SER A 3 -8.02 16.57 1.69
CA SER A 3 -8.69 15.30 1.39
C SER A 3 -7.73 14.11 1.24
N LEU A 4 -6.54 14.31 0.64
CA LEU A 4 -5.64 13.21 0.27
C LEU A 4 -4.82 12.67 1.44
N ARG A 5 -4.29 13.55 2.28
CA ARG A 5 -3.60 13.14 3.51
C ARG A 5 -4.56 12.39 4.45
N ARG A 6 -5.83 12.80 4.49
CA ARG A 6 -6.88 12.11 5.26
C ARG A 6 -7.19 10.74 4.66
N LEU A 7 -7.28 10.64 3.34
CA LEU A 7 -7.45 9.36 2.62
C LEU A 7 -6.29 8.40 2.93
N ALA A 8 -5.05 8.87 2.79
CA ALA A 8 -3.85 8.08 3.13
C ALA A 8 -3.87 7.59 4.59
N TRP A 9 -4.26 8.46 5.54
CA TRP A 9 -4.43 8.10 6.94
C TRP A 9 -5.48 7.01 7.16
N MET A 10 -6.62 7.14 6.47
CA MET A 10 -7.69 6.14 6.53
C MET A 10 -7.20 4.79 5.99
N CYS A 11 -6.54 4.76 4.83
CA CYS A 11 -5.99 3.55 4.24
C CYS A 11 -4.95 2.88 5.16
N ARG A 12 -4.05 3.67 5.77
CA ARG A 12 -3.08 3.16 6.76
C ARG A 12 -3.75 2.52 7.96
N ASN A 13 -4.75 3.19 8.55
CA ASN A 13 -5.43 2.68 9.73
C ASN A 13 -6.20 1.38 9.43
N LEU A 14 -6.89 1.32 8.28
CA LEU A 14 -7.58 0.10 7.84
C LEU A 14 -6.60 -1.06 7.63
N ALA A 15 -5.46 -0.80 7.00
CA ALA A 15 -4.45 -1.83 6.78
C ALA A 15 -3.85 -2.34 8.09
N LYS A 16 -3.52 -1.44 9.03
CA LYS A 16 -3.00 -1.82 10.35
C LYS A 16 -3.99 -2.64 11.18
N GLN A 17 -5.30 -2.43 11.01
CA GLN A 17 -6.32 -3.24 11.67
C GLN A 17 -6.44 -4.66 11.08
N HIS A 18 -5.94 -4.89 9.88
CA HIS A 18 -6.07 -6.16 9.16
C HIS A 18 -4.86 -7.10 9.29
N VAL A 19 -3.74 -6.59 9.80
CA VAL A 19 -2.52 -7.39 9.96
C VAL A 19 -2.32 -7.82 11.41
N ASP A 20 -1.64 -8.94 11.62
CA ASP A 20 -1.35 -9.47 12.96
C ASP A 20 -0.31 -8.62 13.71
N ASP A 21 0.63 -7.99 12.99
CA ASP A 21 1.66 -7.11 13.56
C ASP A 21 1.65 -5.73 12.87
N PRO A 22 0.98 -4.71 13.47
CA PRO A 22 0.84 -3.38 12.90
C PRO A 22 2.02 -2.44 13.17
N ASP A 23 2.95 -2.81 14.06
CA ASP A 23 4.04 -1.94 14.53
C ASP A 23 5.36 -2.20 13.79
N VAL A 24 5.37 -3.16 12.87
CA VAL A 24 6.48 -3.37 11.93
C VAL A 24 6.75 -2.06 11.15
N PRO A 25 8.02 -1.63 10.99
CA PRO A 25 8.38 -0.51 10.14
C PRO A 25 7.79 -0.64 8.74
N ALA A 26 7.58 0.46 8.01
CA ALA A 26 6.93 0.37 6.70
C ALA A 26 7.77 -0.39 5.65
N ALA A 27 9.11 -0.29 5.75
CA ALA A 27 10.08 -0.98 4.92
C ALA A 27 11.21 -1.57 5.79
N PRO A 28 10.99 -2.70 6.48
CA PRO A 28 11.95 -3.30 7.41
C PRO A 28 13.27 -3.72 6.75
N ASP A 29 13.24 -4.17 5.49
CA ASP A 29 14.42 -4.69 4.79
C ASP A 29 15.00 -3.71 3.74
N GLY A 30 14.42 -2.51 3.61
CA GLY A 30 14.81 -1.50 2.62
C GLY A 30 14.42 -1.91 1.19
N ALA A 31 13.50 -1.15 0.58
CA ALA A 31 12.98 -1.26 -0.80
C ALA A 31 12.39 -2.61 -1.28
N ASP A 32 12.84 -3.76 -0.80
CA ASP A 32 12.42 -5.11 -1.25
C ASP A 32 11.53 -5.86 -0.23
N GLY A 33 11.51 -5.42 1.03
CA GLY A 33 10.65 -5.95 2.08
C GLY A 33 9.79 -4.84 2.68
N TYR A 34 8.58 -4.66 2.15
CA TYR A 34 7.56 -3.77 2.74
C TYR A 34 6.70 -4.54 3.73
N ALA A 35 6.38 -3.91 4.86
CA ALA A 35 5.44 -4.49 5.81
C ALA A 35 4.08 -4.73 5.15
N GLN A 36 3.39 -5.79 5.59
CA GLN A 36 2.12 -6.20 5.01
C GLN A 36 1.07 -5.07 5.10
N TRP A 37 1.06 -4.31 6.19
CA TRP A 37 0.15 -3.17 6.33
C TRP A 37 0.46 -2.07 5.30
N THR A 38 1.73 -1.83 4.99
CA THR A 38 2.14 -0.84 3.97
C THR A 38 1.63 -1.24 2.60
N GLN A 39 1.80 -2.51 2.24
CA GLN A 39 1.32 -3.04 0.95
C GLN A 39 -0.18 -2.87 0.80
N ILE A 40 -0.96 -3.28 1.82
CA ILE A 40 -2.42 -3.17 1.82
C ILE A 40 -2.84 -1.70 1.77
N ALA A 41 -2.23 -0.84 2.58
CA ALA A 41 -2.57 0.58 2.66
C ALA A 41 -2.37 1.28 1.31
N LEU A 42 -1.26 1.00 0.63
CA LEU A 42 -0.94 1.60 -0.67
C LEU A 42 -1.82 1.05 -1.80
N ILE A 43 -2.21 -0.23 -1.77
CA ILE A 43 -3.20 -0.78 -2.70
C ILE A 43 -4.55 -0.09 -2.50
N LEU A 44 -5.03 0.04 -1.26
CA LEU A 44 -6.29 0.73 -0.96
C LEU A 44 -6.24 2.19 -1.44
N PHE A 45 -5.14 2.88 -1.17
CA PHE A 45 -4.95 4.26 -1.61
C PHE A 45 -4.98 4.37 -3.13
N ARG A 46 -4.30 3.47 -3.86
CA ARG A 46 -4.34 3.41 -5.32
C ARG A 46 -5.77 3.26 -5.84
N VAL A 47 -6.53 2.31 -5.30
CA VAL A 47 -7.90 2.01 -5.73
C VAL A 47 -8.80 3.23 -5.55
N GLU A 48 -8.68 3.92 -4.41
CA GLU A 48 -9.44 5.16 -4.14
C GLU A 48 -9.03 6.33 -5.04
N LEU A 49 -7.79 6.36 -5.53
CA LEU A 49 -7.35 7.35 -6.51
C LEU A 49 -7.77 7.02 -7.95
N GLU A 50 -8.24 5.80 -8.22
CA GLU A 50 -8.60 5.29 -9.55
C GLU A 50 -7.47 5.45 -10.60
N LYS A 51 -6.21 5.43 -10.15
CA LYS A 51 -5.02 5.60 -11.00
C LYS A 51 -4.41 4.28 -11.45
N SER A 52 -3.73 4.30 -12.60
CA SER A 52 -2.87 3.18 -12.98
C SER A 52 -1.69 3.01 -12.02
N LEU A 53 -1.03 1.85 -12.06
CA LEU A 53 0.11 1.55 -11.18
C LEU A 53 1.26 2.57 -11.37
N ARG A 54 1.58 2.89 -12.64
CA ARG A 54 2.64 3.86 -12.97
C ARG A 54 2.27 5.28 -12.55
N GLU A 55 1.04 5.72 -12.82
CA GLU A 55 0.59 7.04 -12.36
C GLU A 55 0.56 7.15 -10.84
N THR A 56 0.36 6.05 -10.12
CA THR A 56 0.37 6.04 -8.65
C THR A 56 1.78 6.18 -8.10
N GLU A 57 2.75 5.49 -8.69
CA GLU A 57 4.17 5.66 -8.37
C GLU A 57 4.61 7.11 -8.60
N ASP A 58 4.36 7.64 -9.80
CA ASP A 58 4.71 9.03 -10.15
C ASP A 58 4.04 10.02 -9.19
N TYR A 59 2.74 9.84 -8.93
CA TYR A 59 1.98 10.72 -8.04
C TYR A 59 2.47 10.70 -6.58
N LEU A 60 2.86 9.53 -6.07
CA LEU A 60 3.40 9.40 -4.71
C LEU A 60 4.79 10.06 -4.61
N ASN A 61 5.63 9.91 -5.64
CA ASN A 61 6.93 10.57 -5.71
C ASN A 61 6.82 12.10 -5.80
N GLU A 62 5.80 12.62 -6.47
CA GLU A 62 5.51 14.07 -6.51
C GLU A 62 4.92 14.61 -5.18
N MET A 63 4.44 13.72 -4.29
CA MET A 63 3.74 14.08 -3.05
C MET A 63 4.38 13.46 -1.80
N PRO A 64 5.58 13.91 -1.40
CA PRO A 64 6.28 13.37 -0.22
C PRO A 64 5.47 13.52 1.07
N GLY A 65 4.62 14.54 1.16
CA GLY A 65 3.74 14.74 2.31
C GLY A 65 2.59 13.74 2.45
N VAL A 66 2.28 12.97 1.40
CA VAL A 66 1.36 11.83 1.42
C VAL A 66 2.16 10.55 1.69
N LEU A 67 3.32 10.41 1.04
CA LEU A 67 4.22 9.29 1.24
C LEU A 67 4.64 9.11 2.71
N ALA A 68 4.97 10.22 3.37
CA ALA A 68 5.32 10.25 4.79
C ALA A 68 4.19 9.76 5.72
N VAL A 69 2.92 9.75 5.27
CA VAL A 69 1.82 9.16 6.05
C VAL A 69 1.99 7.65 6.18
N PHE A 70 2.59 7.02 5.17
CA PHE A 70 2.87 5.59 5.14
C PHE A 70 4.26 5.26 5.71
N ASP A 71 4.94 6.22 6.35
CA ASP A 71 6.30 6.08 6.89
C ASP A 71 7.33 5.65 5.81
N LEU A 72 7.17 6.17 4.59
CA LEU A 72 8.07 5.91 3.46
C LEU A 72 8.73 7.20 2.95
N ASP A 73 9.96 7.07 2.49
CA ASP A 73 10.77 8.15 1.88
C ASP A 73 10.77 8.12 0.34
N GLU A 74 10.57 6.93 -0.25
CA GLU A 74 10.39 6.74 -1.69
C GLU A 74 9.14 5.91 -1.99
N ALA A 75 8.46 6.17 -3.11
CA ALA A 75 7.33 5.36 -3.54
C ALA A 75 7.79 3.96 -3.99
N PRO A 76 7.03 2.90 -3.68
CA PRO A 76 7.32 1.60 -4.26
C PRO A 76 7.22 1.64 -5.78
N HIS A 77 8.09 0.92 -6.47
CA HIS A 77 7.98 0.75 -7.91
C HIS A 77 6.64 0.11 -8.31
N TYR A 78 6.11 0.48 -9.48
CA TYR A 78 4.87 -0.10 -10.03
C TYR A 78 4.90 -1.63 -10.10
N SER A 79 6.09 -2.24 -10.25
CA SER A 79 6.27 -3.69 -10.25
C SER A 79 5.95 -4.33 -8.88
N SER A 80 6.29 -3.64 -7.79
CA SER A 80 5.95 -4.05 -6.42
C SER A 80 4.43 -4.02 -6.21
N PHE A 81 3.76 -2.94 -6.63
CA PHE A 81 2.30 -2.86 -6.60
C PHE A 81 1.64 -4.00 -7.39
N CYS A 82 2.11 -4.26 -8.63
CA CYS A 82 1.61 -5.35 -9.47
C CYS A 82 1.74 -6.72 -8.77
N ARG A 83 2.90 -6.96 -8.15
CA ARG A 83 3.16 -8.19 -7.40
C ARG A 83 2.19 -8.35 -6.23
N TRP A 84 2.03 -7.32 -5.41
CA TRP A 84 1.16 -7.38 -4.23
C TRP A 84 -0.30 -7.61 -4.61
N GLU A 85 -0.85 -6.84 -5.56
CA GLU A 85 -2.23 -7.02 -6.00
C GLU A 85 -2.50 -8.44 -6.51
N ASN A 86 -1.55 -9.01 -7.26
CA ASN A 86 -1.64 -10.39 -7.71
C ASN A 86 -1.58 -11.38 -6.54
N GLU A 87 -0.68 -11.19 -5.58
CA GLU A 87 -0.57 -12.04 -4.39
C GLU A 87 -1.86 -12.04 -3.56
N TYR A 88 -2.46 -10.87 -3.30
CA TYR A 88 -3.74 -10.76 -2.58
C TYR A 88 -4.90 -11.39 -3.35
N ARG A 89 -5.01 -11.12 -4.65
CA ARG A 89 -6.03 -11.76 -5.51
C ARG A 89 -5.89 -13.28 -5.49
N MET A 90 -4.68 -13.81 -5.65
CA MET A 90 -4.46 -15.26 -5.65
C MET A 90 -4.72 -15.88 -4.28
N ARG A 91 -4.49 -15.15 -3.17
CA ARG A 91 -4.83 -15.61 -1.82
C ARG A 91 -6.33 -15.83 -1.69
N GLU A 92 -7.15 -14.89 -2.16
CA GLU A 92 -8.62 -15.02 -2.14
C GLU A 92 -9.10 -16.18 -3.03
N LEU A 93 -8.57 -16.30 -4.25
CA LEU A 93 -8.93 -17.43 -5.13
C LEU A 93 -8.58 -18.79 -4.50
N ARG A 94 -7.42 -18.90 -3.84
CA ARG A 94 -7.03 -20.11 -3.11
C ARG A 94 -7.91 -20.39 -1.91
N ARG A 95 -8.40 -19.35 -1.22
CA ARG A 95 -9.35 -19.48 -0.12
C ARG A 95 -10.67 -20.07 -0.60
N LEU A 96 -11.19 -19.57 -1.73
CA LEU A 96 -12.43 -20.09 -2.34
C LEU A 96 -12.33 -21.57 -2.74
N LEU A 97 -11.18 -22.00 -3.25
CA LEU A 97 -10.96 -23.41 -3.63
C LEU A 97 -10.86 -24.37 -2.44
N ARG A 98 -10.70 -23.86 -1.22
CA ARG A 98 -10.55 -24.64 0.01
C ARG A 98 -11.81 -24.61 0.90
N ALA A 99 -12.85 -23.90 0.48
CA ALA A 99 -14.15 -23.80 1.15
C ALA A 99 -15.11 -24.89 0.61
#